data_AF-A0A442K773-F1
#
_entry.id   AF-A0A442K773-F1
#
_cell.length_a   1.000
_cell.length_b   1.000
_cell.length_c   1.000
_cell.angle_alpha   90.00
_cell.angle_beta   90.00
_cell.angle_gamma   90.00
#
_symmetry.space_group_name_H-M   'P 1'
#
loop_
_entity.id
_entity.type
_entity.pdbx_description
1 polymer ?
#
loop_
_entity_poly.entity_id
_entity_poly.type
_entity_poly.pdbx_seq_one_letter_code
_entity_poly.pdbx_strand_id
1 'polypeptide(L)'
;VLEDLARREGISFADLRIFLVLPSNEAVRQAVEAGAGATIISELVVERAVAEGSLRSVPIDLPKRDFAMITHRDRQASLAQMALKAYLGAKAGETARG
;
A
#
# COMPACT_ATOMS: atom_id res chain seq x y z
N VAL A 1 -4.50 -6.17 3.52
CA VAL A 1 -5.04 -4.86 3.97
C VAL A 1 -6.56 -4.83 3.94
N LEU A 2 -7.23 -4.78 2.78
CA LEU A 2 -8.70 -4.70 2.73
C LEU A 2 -9.37 -5.91 3.42
N GLU A 3 -8.93 -7.13 3.09
CA GLU A 3 -9.45 -8.34 3.73
C GLU A 3 -9.14 -8.39 5.24
N ASP A 4 -7.93 -8.01 5.64
CA ASP A 4 -7.55 -7.94 7.06
C ASP A 4 -8.39 -6.92 7.83
N LEU A 5 -8.67 -5.77 7.22
CA LEU A 5 -9.54 -4.75 7.79
C LEU A 5 -10.97 -5.27 7.93
N ALA A 6 -11.54 -5.88 6.88
CA ALA A 6 -12.88 -6.46 6.94
C ALA A 6 -13.00 -7.51 8.06
N ARG A 7 -11.98 -8.37 8.19
CA ARG A 7 -11.90 -9.37 9.26
C ARG A 7 -11.84 -8.73 10.65
N ARG A 8 -11.07 -7.65 10.83
CA ARG A 8 -10.97 -6.89 12.09
C ARG A 8 -12.30 -6.24 12.46
N GLU A 9 -13.02 -5.72 11.48
CA GLU A 9 -14.34 -5.08 11.66
C GLU A 9 -15.50 -6.09 11.75
N GLY A 10 -15.24 -7.40 11.69
CA GLY A 10 -16.30 -8.43 11.72
C GLY A 10 -17.18 -8.46 10.47
N ILE A 11 -16.73 -7.86 9.38
CA ILE A 11 -17.43 -7.81 8.09
C ILE A 11 -16.98 -9.02 7.25
N SER A 12 -17.94 -9.80 6.76
CA SER A 12 -17.63 -10.88 5.81
C SER A 12 -17.06 -10.29 4.53
N PHE A 13 -15.94 -10.83 4.05
CA PHE A 13 -15.35 -10.38 2.80
C PHE A 13 -16.30 -10.60 1.60
N ALA A 14 -17.17 -11.61 1.68
CA ALA A 14 -18.18 -11.89 0.67
C ALA A 14 -19.29 -10.81 0.61
N ASP A 15 -19.48 -10.05 1.69
CA ASP A 15 -20.47 -8.97 1.75
C ASP A 15 -19.91 -7.65 1.18
N LEU A 16 -18.61 -7.58 0.93
CA LEU A 16 -17.99 -6.43 0.28
C LEU A 16 -18.32 -6.41 -1.22
N ARG A 17 -18.93 -5.32 -1.68
CA ARG A 17 -19.22 -5.09 -3.09
C ARG A 17 -17.95 -4.69 -3.86
N ILE A 18 -17.16 -5.66 -4.28
CA ILE A 18 -16.03 -5.45 -5.20
C ILE A 18 -16.57 -5.47 -6.63
N PHE A 19 -16.78 -4.28 -7.20
CA PHE A 19 -17.36 -4.12 -8.55
C PHE A 19 -16.31 -3.81 -9.63
N LEU A 20 -15.05 -3.57 -9.24
CA LEU A 20 -13.96 -3.22 -10.15
C LEU A 20 -12.61 -3.67 -9.61
N VAL A 21 -11.80 -4.32 -10.46
CA VAL A 21 -10.41 -4.70 -10.17
C VAL A 21 -9.55 -4.22 -11.33
N LEU A 22 -8.47 -3.49 -11.02
CA LEU A 22 -7.61 -2.84 -12.01
C LEU A 22 -6.15 -3.28 -11.84
N PRO A 23 -5.34 -3.26 -12.91
CA PRO A 23 -4.02 -3.87 -12.91
C PRO A 23 -2.93 -3.00 -12.26
N SER A 24 -3.19 -1.74 -11.91
CA SER A 24 -2.21 -0.84 -11.29
C SER A 24 -2.83 0.14 -10.30
N ASN A 25 -2.01 0.67 -9.39
CA ASN A 25 -2.44 1.66 -8.41
C ASN A 25 -2.88 2.97 -9.07
N GLU A 26 -2.23 3.36 -10.18
CA GLU A 26 -2.56 4.56 -10.95
C GLU A 26 -3.94 4.44 -11.59
N ALA A 27 -4.26 3.26 -12.15
CA ALA A 27 -5.58 3.00 -12.71
C ALA A 27 -6.67 3.02 -11.62
N VAL A 28 -6.39 2.42 -10.45
CA VAL A 28 -7.27 2.49 -9.28
C VAL A 28 -7.50 3.94 -8.85
N ARG A 29 -6.45 4.76 -8.71
CA ARG A 29 -6.55 6.18 -8.37
C ARG A 29 -7.43 6.94 -9.36
N GLN A 30 -7.18 6.78 -10.66
CA GLN A 30 -7.95 7.45 -11.72
C GLN A 30 -9.44 7.04 -11.70
N ALA A 31 -9.74 5.76 -11.48
CA ALA A 31 -11.12 5.30 -11.37
C ALA A 31 -11.85 5.93 -10.17
N VAL A 32 -11.17 6.05 -9.02
CA VAL A 32 -11.72 6.70 -7.83
C VAL A 32 -11.94 8.20 -8.06
N GLU A 33 -11.00 8.89 -8.70
CA GLU A 33 -11.16 10.30 -9.11
C GLU A 33 -12.34 10.50 -10.07
N ALA A 34 -12.59 9.52 -10.94
CA ALA A 34 -13.74 9.50 -11.85
C ALA A 34 -15.06 9.07 -11.16
N GLY A 35 -15.06 8.82 -9.85
CA GLY A 35 -16.26 8.54 -9.06
C GLY A 35 -16.64 7.06 -8.98
N ALA A 36 -15.72 6.13 -9.28
CA ALA A 36 -16.01 4.70 -9.17
C ALA A 36 -16.41 4.28 -7.74
N GLY A 37 -15.83 4.90 -6.71
CA GLY A 37 -16.12 4.57 -5.31
C GLY A 37 -14.99 4.95 -4.36
N ALA A 38 -14.63 4.06 -3.44
CA ALA A 38 -13.52 4.23 -2.50
C ALA A 38 -12.49 3.11 -2.66
N THR A 39 -11.25 3.37 -2.23
CA THR A 39 -10.15 2.40 -2.27
C THR A 39 -9.21 2.59 -1.08
N ILE A 40 -8.37 1.57 -0.81
CA ILE A 40 -7.24 1.66 0.12
C ILE A 40 -5.96 1.54 -0.70
N ILE A 41 -5.23 2.65 -0.84
CA ILE A 41 -3.94 2.70 -1.56
C ILE A 41 -2.93 3.52 -0.77
N SER A 42 -1.65 3.38 -1.14
CA SER A 42 -0.54 4.08 -0.48
C SER A 42 -0.72 5.59 -0.55
N GLU A 43 -0.46 6.29 0.56
CA GLU A 43 -0.48 7.76 0.63
C GLU A 43 0.42 8.39 -0.45
N LEU A 44 1.61 7.82 -0.67
CA LEU A 44 2.55 8.23 -1.73
C LEU A 44 1.93 8.29 -3.14
N VAL A 45 0.91 7.48 -3.42
CA VAL A 45 0.24 7.45 -4.74
C VAL A 45 -0.82 8.56 -4.85
N VAL A 46 -1.42 8.96 -3.73
CA VAL A 46 -2.55 9.91 -3.69
C VAL A 46 -2.18 11.30 -3.19
N GLU A 47 -0.96 11.50 -2.69
CA GLU A 47 -0.50 12.76 -2.07
C GLU A 47 -0.87 13.99 -2.91
N ARG A 48 -0.57 13.96 -4.21
CA ARG A 48 -0.92 15.05 -5.14
C ARG A 48 -2.43 15.24 -5.28
N ALA A 49 -3.17 14.16 -5.50
CA ALA A 49 -4.62 14.21 -5.69
C ALA A 49 -5.35 14.72 -4.44
N VAL A 50 -4.85 14.38 -3.25
CA VAL A 50 -5.38 14.91 -1.99
C VAL A 50 -5.02 16.38 -1.81
N ALA A 51 -3.78 16.79 -2.13
CA ALA A 51 -3.36 18.18 -2.06
C ALA A 51 -4.13 19.09 -3.05
N GLU A 52 -4.45 18.58 -4.23
CA GLU A 52 -5.24 19.26 -5.27
C GLU A 52 -6.76 19.18 -5.01
N GLY A 53 -7.19 18.38 -4.03
CA GLY A 53 -8.59 18.23 -3.64
C GLY A 53 -9.44 17.36 -4.55
N SER A 54 -8.84 16.67 -5.53
CA SER A 54 -9.53 15.69 -6.39
C SER A 54 -9.85 14.40 -5.64
N LEU A 55 -9.08 14.08 -4.59
CA LEU A 55 -9.35 12.99 -3.65
C LEU A 55 -9.43 13.49 -2.22
N ARG A 56 -10.17 12.76 -1.38
CA ARG A 56 -10.25 13.00 0.05
C ARG A 56 -9.91 11.71 0.80
N SER A 57 -9.02 11.83 1.79
CA SER A 57 -8.76 10.74 2.73
C SER A 57 -9.92 10.57 3.71
N VAL A 58 -10.30 9.33 3.98
CA VAL A 58 -11.28 8.96 5.01
C VAL A 58 -10.50 8.48 6.23
N PRO A 59 -10.72 9.07 7.42
CA PRO A 59 -9.97 8.70 8.62
C PRO A 59 -10.45 7.33 9.13
N ILE A 60 -9.78 6.27 8.68
CA ILE A 60 -10.00 4.90 9.13
C ILE A 60 -8.69 4.33 9.63
N ASP A 61 -8.74 3.61 10.75
CA ASP A 61 -7.56 2.92 11.28
C ASP A 61 -7.27 1.69 10.43
N LEU A 62 -6.15 1.72 9.69
CA LEU A 62 -5.76 0.65 8.79
C LEU A 62 -4.74 -0.28 9.46
N PRO A 63 -4.80 -1.60 9.17
CA PRO A 63 -3.74 -2.50 9.59
C PRO A 63 -2.39 -2.02 9.07
N LYS A 64 -1.36 -2.08 9.92
CA LYS A 64 0.02 -1.77 9.53
C LYS A 64 0.43 -2.64 8.34
N ARG A 65 1.04 -2.00 7.34
CA ARG A 65 1.58 -2.69 6.16
C ARG A 65 3.02 -3.13 6.44
N ASP A 66 3.22 -4.44 6.57
CA ASP A 66 4.55 -5.00 6.70
C ASP A 66 5.21 -5.15 5.33
N PHE A 67 6.46 -4.71 5.22
CA PHE A 67 7.28 -4.87 4.02
C PHE A 67 8.37 -5.90 4.27
N ALA A 68 8.54 -6.80 3.30
CA ALA A 68 9.60 -7.80 3.32
C ALA A 68 10.48 -7.65 2.08
N MET A 69 11.78 -7.87 2.25
CA MET A 69 12.72 -7.96 1.15
C MET A 69 12.92 -9.42 0.77
N ILE A 70 12.51 -9.77 -0.46
CA ILE A 70 12.61 -11.14 -0.98
C ILE A 70 13.94 -11.28 -1.76
N THR A 71 14.69 -12.35 -1.47
CA THR A 71 15.96 -12.65 -2.14
C THR A 71 15.99 -14.08 -2.65
N HIS A 72 16.59 -14.32 -3.82
CA HIS A 72 16.75 -15.68 -4.35
C HIS A 72 17.81 -16.45 -3.56
N ARG A 73 17.44 -17.61 -3.00
CA ARG A 73 18.32 -18.39 -2.12
C ARG A 73 19.62 -18.86 -2.79
N ASP A 74 19.56 -19.23 -4.07
CA ASP A 74 20.72 -19.80 -4.78
C ASP A 74 21.53 -18.76 -5.58
N ARG A 75 21.19 -17.46 -5.48
CA ARG A 75 21.94 -16.40 -6.15
C ARG A 75 22.77 -15.64 -5.13
N GLN A 76 24.08 -15.59 -5.33
CA GLN A 76 24.92 -14.69 -4.56
C GLN A 76 24.55 -13.24 -4.88
N ALA A 77 24.39 -12.43 -3.84
CA ALA A 77 24.10 -11.02 -3.98
C ALA A 77 25.33 -10.28 -4.54
N SER A 78 25.13 -9.46 -5.56
CA SER A 78 26.15 -8.53 -6.04
C SER A 78 26.48 -7.48 -4.98
N LEU A 79 27.62 -6.80 -5.14
CA LEU A 79 27.99 -5.66 -4.30
C LEU A 79 26.88 -4.59 -4.26
N ALA A 80 26.24 -4.30 -5.40
CA ALA A 80 25.13 -3.35 -5.47
C ALA A 80 23.90 -3.83 -4.70
N GLN A 81 23.56 -5.12 -4.77
CA GLN A 81 22.45 -5.69 -4.00
C GLN A 81 22.70 -5.64 -2.49
N MET A 82 23.94 -5.93 -2.06
CA MET A 82 24.32 -5.84 -0.65
C MET A 82 24.28 -4.40 -0.14
N ALA A 83 24.78 -3.44 -0.93
CA ALA A 83 24.73 -2.02 -0.59
C ALA A 83 23.28 -1.52 -0.46
N LEU A 84 22.40 -1.87 -1.41
CA LEU A 84 20.99 -1.51 -1.35
C LEU A 84 20.29 -2.13 -0.13
N LYS A 85 20.55 -3.41 0.16
CA LYS A 85 20.02 -4.10 1.35
C LYS A 85 20.42 -3.38 2.64
N ALA A 86 21.69 -2.99 2.76
CA ALA A 86 22.19 -2.27 3.94
C ALA A 86 21.52 -0.89 4.07
N TYR A 87 21.40 -0.14 2.97
CA TYR A 87 20.73 1.16 2.94
C TYR A 87 19.26 1.07 3.37
N LEU A 88 18.50 0.13 2.81
CA LEU A 88 17.10 -0.08 3.16
C LEU A 88 16.93 -0.56 4.60
N GLY A 89 17.82 -1.41 5.09
CA GLY A 89 17.82 -1.88 6.48
C GLY A 89 18.08 -0.76 7.50
N ALA A 90 19.03 0.14 7.20
CA ALA A 90 19.29 1.31 8.03
C ALA A 90 18.07 2.25 8.07
N LYS A 91 17.44 2.50 6.92
CA LYS A 91 16.22 3.34 6.83
C LYS A 91 15.02 2.73 7.54
N ALA A 92 14.80 1.42 7.44
CA ALA A 92 13.73 0.74 8.17
C ALA A 92 13.89 0.89 9.70
N GLY A 93 15.13 0.89 10.21
CA GLY A 93 15.43 1.11 11.63
C GLY A 93 15.21 2.55 12.11
N GLU A 94 15.27 3.55 11.23
CA GLU A 94 14.95 4.95 11.52
C GLU A 94 13.44 5.17 11.59
N THR A 95 12.67 4.65 10.62
CA THR A 95 11.20 4.76 10.58
C THR A 95 10.50 4.03 11.74
N ALA A 96 11.14 3.01 12.33
CA ALA A 96 10.57 2.27 13.46
C ALA A 96 10.80 2.93 14.84
N ARG A 97 11.58 4.02 14.92
CA ARG A 97 11.90 4.74 16.18
C ARG A 97 11.17 6.08 16.34
N GLY A 98 10.41 6.51 15.34
CA GLY A 98 9.50 7.67 15.42
C GLY A 98 8.07 7.19 15.58
#